data_AF-A0A349QAA3-F1
#
_entry.id   AF-A0A349QAA3-F1
#
_cell.length_a   1.000
_cell.length_b   1.000
_cell.length_c   1.000
_cell.angle_alpha   90.00
_cell.angle_beta   90.00
_cell.angle_gamma   90.00
#
_symmetry.space_group_name_H-M   'P 1'
#
loop_
_entity.id
_entity.type
_entity.pdbx_description
1 polymer ?
#
loop_
_entity_poly.entity_id
_entity_poly.type
_entity_poly.pdbx_seq_one_letter_code
_entity_poly.pdbx_strand_id
1 'polypeptide(L)' 'MENLKEKIEKYKNLAKKKPKYYVSIGDLYSDDGDFKTATMYYQKAVDNGVLAYTVLGDTWGY' A
#
# COMPACT_ATOMS: atom_id res chain seq x y z
N MET A 1 15.89 -10.65 9.95
CA MET A 1 14.68 -10.56 9.11
C MET A 1 13.94 -9.32 9.56
N GLU A 2 13.75 -8.34 8.68
CA GLU A 2 12.94 -7.16 9.00
C GLU A 2 11.51 -7.66 9.32
N ASN A 3 10.99 -7.36 10.50
CA ASN A 3 9.69 -7.86 10.91
C ASN A 3 8.62 -7.17 10.03
N LEU A 4 7.72 -7.94 9.41
CA LEU A 4 6.63 -7.41 8.56
C LEU A 4 5.89 -6.26 9.27
N LYS A 5 5.74 -6.36 10.59
CA LYS A 5 5.14 -5.33 11.45
C LYS A 5 5.94 -4.01 11.46
N GLU A 6 7.27 -4.08 11.55
CA GLU A 6 8.14 -2.89 11.53
C GLU A 6 8.08 -2.18 10.17
N LYS A 7 8.08 -2.97 9.08
CA LYS A 7 7.96 -2.45 7.71
C LYS A 7 6.61 -1.75 7.50
N ILE A 8 5.52 -2.37 7.95
CA ILE A 8 4.17 -1.77 7.91
C ILE A 8 4.13 -0.47 8.72
N GLU A 9 4.72 -0.44 9.91
CA GLU A 9 4.71 0.76 10.76
C GLU A 9 5.52 1.92 10.14
N LYS A 10 6.67 1.61 9.53
CA LYS A 10 7.43 2.56 8.74
C LYS A 10 6.59 3.14 7.59
N TYR A 11 5.91 2.29 6.83
CA TYR A 11 5.07 2.75 5.73
C TYR A 11 3.85 3.54 6.20
N LYS A 12 3.24 3.21 7.34
CA LYS A 12 2.15 4.00 7.93
C LYS A 12 2.59 5.43 8.23
N ASN A 13 3.81 5.59 8.78
CA ASN A 13 4.35 6.91 9.06
C ASN A 13 4.66 7.71 7.79
N LEU A 14 5.19 7.05 6.76
CA LEU A 14 5.41 7.67 5.46
C LEU A 14 4.10 8.04 4.74
N ALA A 15 3.07 7.21 4.88
CA ALA A 15 1.76 7.40 4.26
C ALA A 15 1.06 8.69 4.69
N LYS A 16 1.33 9.19 5.91
CA LYS A 16 0.84 10.48 6.41
C LYS A 16 1.22 11.67 5.51
N LYS A 17 2.37 11.58 4.83
CA LYS A 17 2.87 12.62 3.91
C LYS A 17 2.80 12.21 2.45
N LYS A 18 2.82 10.91 2.18
CA LYS A 18 2.89 10.32 0.83
C LYS A 18 1.88 9.18 0.75
N PRO A 19 0.61 9.47 0.43
CA PRO A 19 -0.46 8.48 0.43
C PRO A 19 -0.21 7.21 -0.39
N LYS A 20 0.70 7.26 -1.39
CA LYS A 20 1.14 6.07 -2.15
C LYS A 20 1.65 4.92 -1.28
N TYR A 21 2.15 5.19 -0.07
CA TYR A 21 2.58 4.12 0.85
C TYR A 21 1.40 3.31 1.41
N TYR A 22 0.15 3.80 1.33
CA TYR A 22 -1.00 2.94 1.60
C TYR A 22 -1.13 1.81 0.58
N VAL A 23 -0.72 2.03 -0.67
CA VAL A 23 -0.64 0.97 -1.70
C VAL A 23 0.38 -0.08 -1.27
N SER A 24 1.60 0.35 -0.92
CA SER A 24 2.65 -0.57 -0.49
C SER A 24 2.30 -1.37 0.78
N ILE A 25 1.45 -0.82 1.66
CA ILE A 25 0.92 -1.58 2.80
C ILE A 25 -0.13 -2.59 2.32
N GLY A 26 -1.00 -2.20 1.40
CA GLY A 26 -1.97 -3.09 0.78
C GLY A 26 -1.29 -4.29 0.11
N ASP A 27 -0.22 -4.05 -0.65
CA ASP A 27 0.56 -5.09 -1.31
C ASP A 27 1.14 -6.09 -0.31
N LEU A 28 1.68 -5.61 0.81
CA LEU A 28 2.20 -6.48 1.87
C LEU A 28 1.13 -7.38 2.49
N TYR A 29 -0.09 -6.87 2.68
CA TYR A 29 -1.20 -7.69 3.17
C TYR A 29 -1.74 -8.64 2.09
N SER A 30 -1.70 -8.24 0.82
CA SER A 30 -2.07 -9.10 -0.31
C SER A 30 -1.09 -10.27 -0.45
N ASP A 31 0.20 -10.02 -0.30
CA ASP A 31 1.25 -11.04 -0.28
C ASP A 31 1.10 -12.01 0.89
N ASP A 32 0.61 -11.53 2.04
CA ASP A 32 0.30 -12.32 3.25
C ASP A 32 -1.05 -13.07 3.15
N GLY A 33 -1.82 -12.84 2.07
CA GLY A 33 -3.14 -13.45 1.84
C GLY A 33 -4.30 -12.77 2.59
N ASP A 34 -4.04 -11.69 3.33
CA ASP A 34 -5.06 -10.86 3.98
C ASP A 34 -5.63 -9.82 2.99
N PHE A 35 -6.38 -10.34 2.01
CA PHE A 35 -7.01 -9.51 0.97
C PHE A 35 -7.99 -8.49 1.53
N LYS A 36 -8.59 -8.76 2.70
CA LYS A 36 -9.52 -7.83 3.35
C LYS A 36 -8.78 -6.59 3.83
N THR A 37 -7.70 -6.77 4.56
CA THR A 37 -6.88 -5.66 5.03
C THR A 37 -6.21 -4.95 3.86
N ALA A 38 -5.74 -5.69 2.84
CA ALA A 38 -5.20 -5.11 1.62
C ALA A 38 -6.18 -4.14 0.94
N THR A 39 -7.42 -4.59 0.73
CA THR A 39 -8.49 -3.78 0.12
C THR A 39 -8.76 -2.50 0.91
N MET A 40 -8.77 -2.57 2.25
CA MET A 40 -8.93 -1.38 3.09
C MET A 40 -7.81 -0.36 2.89
N TYR A 41 -6.57 -0.80 2.74
CA TYR A 41 -5.43 0.09 2.49
C TYR A 41 -5.43 0.65 1.07
N TYR A 42 -5.83 -0.13 0.06
CA TYR A 42 -6.02 0.38 -1.29
C TYR A 42 -7.11 1.45 -1.34
N GLN A 43 -8.25 1.23 -0.68
CA GLN A 43 -9.29 2.26 -0.57
C GLN A 43 -8.76 3.52 0.10
N LYS A 44 -7.98 3.38 1.18
CA LYS A 44 -7.36 4.52 1.85
C LYS A 44 -6.40 5.29 0.95
N ALA A 45 -5.66 4.60 0.07
CA ALA A 45 -4.81 5.25 -0.93
C ALA A 45 -5.67 6.09 -1.89
N VAL A 46 -6.76 5.52 -2.41
CA VAL A 46 -7.69 6.20 -3.32
C VAL A 46 -8.35 7.41 -2.65
N ASP A 47 -8.83 7.27 -1.42
CA ASP A 47 -9.45 8.34 -0.63
C ASP A 47 -8.47 9.50 -0.37
N ASN A 48 -7.17 9.23 -0.38
CA ASN A 48 -6.11 10.23 -0.22
C ASN A 48 -5.52 10.68 -1.57
N GLY A 49 -6.25 10.48 -2.68
CA GLY A 49 -5.91 11.01 -4.00
C GLY A 49 -4.81 10.24 -4.74
N VAL A 50 -4.49 9.01 -4.31
CA VAL A 50 -3.62 8.12 -5.11
C VAL A 50 -4.43 7.65 -6.31
N LEU A 51 -4.07 8.14 -7.49
CA LEU A 51 -4.70 7.74 -8.75
C LEU A 51 -4.52 6.23 -8.98
N ALA A 52 -5.56 5.58 -9.49
CA ALA A 52 -5.51 4.15 -9.84
C ALA A 52 -4.37 3.83 -10.82
N TYR A 53 -4.01 4.75 -11.72
CA TYR A 53 -2.88 4.57 -12.64
C TYR A 53 -1.51 4.56 -11.95
N THR A 54 -1.38 5.10 -10.73
CA THR A 54 -0.13 4.98 -9.95
C THR A 54 -0.03 3.63 -9.25
N VAL A 55 -1.18 3.00 -8.97
CA VAL A 55 -1.28 1.65 -8.40
C VAL A 55 -1.08 0.58 -9.49
N LEU A 56 -1.59 0.86 -10.69
CA LEU A 56 -1.51 -0.03 -11.86
C LEU A 56 -0.30 0.26 -12.77
N GLY A 57 0.31 1.43 -12.67
CA GLY A 57 1.40 1.87 -13.55
C GLY A 57 2.71 1.13 -13.35
N ASP A 58 2.92 0.54 -12.17
CA ASP A 58 4.10 -0.29 -11.88
C ASP A 58 3.97 -1.74 -12.41
N THR A 59 2.82 -2.15 -12.95
CA THR A 59 2.63 -3.49 -13.55
C THR A 59 2.79 -3.52 -15.08
N TRP A 60 2.84 -2.37 -15.75
CA TRP A 60 2.93 -2.28 -17.22
C TRP A 60 4.08 -1.38 -17.69
N GLY A 61 5.22 -1.41 -16.99
CA GLY A 61 6.48 -0.89 -17.51
C GLY A 61 7.09 -1.89 -18.50
N TYR A 62 6.60 -1.90 -19.74
CA TYR A 62 7.29 -2.47 -20.90
C TYR A 62 8.15 -1.40 -21.59
#